data_AF-A0A6P7SMQ3-F1
#
_entry.id   AF-A0A6P7SMQ3-F1
#
_cell.length_a   1.000
_cell.length_b   1.000
_cell.length_c   1.000
_cell.angle_alpha   90.00
_cell.angle_beta   90.00
_cell.angle_gamma   90.00
#
_symmetry.space_group_name_H-M   'P 1'
#
loop_
_entity.id
_entity.type
_entity.pdbx_description
1 polymer ?
#
loop_
_entity_poly.entity_id
_entity_poly.type
_entity_poly.pdbx_seq_one_letter_code
_entity_poly.pdbx_strand_id
1 'polypeptide(L)'
;MSRRRQPSPKIISSDIIDDEKIKQETWTFCDLFQQTSTNEKAITWLAKYELISNSVVCPTCGNPCTVNGYQKGIDGKRWRCPKHNYCRSIRKGSFFENSRLSLTTFIWLMYMWSREYFHSEIAHESTVSKKSTIDLFCLIRELLERFLEDHPTELGAYPPEIGGFDLQSGEPKVVEIDVTTHFKPTPNEKKHMKRFCVFGGIERGTDKCFLVPIEHQNKDAFEAAIIRWILPGTHIVSDIWTEPLQIDQIQQGIYTHEYVDYNDPEDTEIYIRNIDRMWQRVKIHFQRKHKTFLFQSFLTEFMWRSHFKNNDKFAALIYCIKHLYKV
;
A
#
# COMPACT_ATOMS: atom_id res chain seq x y z
N MET A 1 -22.84 46.65 6.44
CA MET A 1 -22.71 45.21 6.12
C MET A 1 -22.07 44.48 7.30
N SER A 2 -22.85 43.77 8.11
CA SER A 2 -22.33 43.00 9.25
C SER A 2 -21.55 41.80 8.73
N ARG A 3 -20.23 41.76 8.97
CA ARG A 3 -19.41 40.55 8.79
C ARG A 3 -19.96 39.50 9.75
N ARG A 4 -20.87 38.64 9.27
CA ARG A 4 -21.27 37.43 9.99
C ARG A 4 -19.99 36.62 10.25
N ARG A 5 -19.49 36.64 11.50
CA ARG A 5 -18.44 35.73 11.95
C ARG A 5 -18.89 34.32 11.59
N GLN A 6 -18.17 33.66 10.69
CA GLN A 6 -18.42 32.25 10.44
C GLN A 6 -18.14 31.49 11.75
N PRO A 7 -19.03 30.58 12.17
CA PRO A 7 -18.80 29.79 13.37
C PRO A 7 -17.53 28.96 13.19
N SER A 8 -16.69 28.88 14.23
CA SER A 8 -15.48 28.05 14.21
C SER A 8 -15.83 26.58 13.95
N PRO A 9 -15.01 25.84 13.18
CA PRO A 9 -15.23 24.42 12.93
C PRO A 9 -15.35 23.67 14.25
N LYS A 10 -16.29 22.73 14.32
CA LYS A 10 -16.37 21.78 15.43
C LYS A 10 -15.61 20.53 15.01
N ILE A 11 -14.48 20.32 15.68
CA ILE A 11 -13.54 19.23 15.42
C ILE A 11 -13.70 18.09 16.43
N ILE A 12 -13.36 16.87 16.03
CA ILE A 12 -13.32 15.70 16.92
C ILE A 12 -12.03 15.70 17.73
N SER A 13 -10.88 15.88 17.06
CA SER A 13 -9.55 15.94 17.67
C SER A 13 -8.82 17.21 17.26
N SER A 14 -8.16 17.86 18.22
CA SER A 14 -7.24 18.97 17.96
C SER A 14 -5.78 18.53 17.79
N ASP A 15 -5.45 17.30 18.18
CA ASP A 15 -4.10 16.74 18.19
C ASP A 15 -3.81 16.00 16.88
N ILE A 16 -3.81 16.71 15.75
CA ILE A 16 -3.61 16.08 14.44
C ILE A 16 -2.16 15.62 14.27
N ILE A 17 -1.99 14.40 13.77
CA ILE A 17 -0.67 13.81 13.53
C ILE A 17 -0.27 14.02 12.08
N ASP A 18 0.89 14.66 11.90
CA ASP A 18 1.50 14.86 10.60
C ASP A 18 2.20 13.60 10.07
N ASP A 19 2.58 13.65 8.80
CA ASP A 19 3.10 12.50 8.07
C ASP A 19 4.49 12.06 8.58
N GLU A 20 5.32 12.99 9.01
CA GLU A 20 6.66 12.68 9.54
C GLU A 20 6.56 11.92 10.85
N LYS A 21 5.63 12.32 11.72
CA LYS A 21 5.35 11.61 12.96
C LYS A 21 4.77 10.23 12.70
N ILE A 22 3.81 10.08 11.77
CA ILE A 22 3.28 8.75 11.38
C ILE A 22 4.44 7.83 10.97
N LYS A 23 5.36 8.29 10.12
CA LYS A 23 6.46 7.46 9.59
C LYS A 23 7.42 6.95 10.65
N GLN A 24 7.57 7.66 11.76
CA GLN A 24 8.48 7.34 12.86
C GLN A 24 7.81 6.49 13.95
N GLU A 25 6.48 6.33 13.91
CA GLU A 25 5.77 5.55 14.90
C GLU A 25 6.02 4.05 14.77
N THR A 26 6.10 3.39 15.92
CA THR A 26 6.11 1.94 16.04
C THR A 26 4.91 1.54 16.88
N TRP A 27 4.17 0.52 16.43
CA TRP A 27 2.94 0.11 17.08
C TRP A 27 3.04 -1.31 17.62
N THR A 28 2.64 -1.48 18.89
CA THR A 28 2.24 -2.79 19.41
C THR A 28 0.72 -2.88 19.51
N PHE A 29 0.21 -4.11 19.63
CA PHE A 29 -1.22 -4.32 19.85
C PHE A 29 -1.69 -3.68 21.16
N CYS A 30 -0.86 -3.71 22.21
CA CYS A 30 -1.17 -3.10 23.50
C CYS A 30 -1.34 -1.58 23.38
N ASP A 31 -0.41 -0.91 22.69
CA ASP A 31 -0.48 0.54 22.45
C ASP A 31 -1.74 0.91 21.69
N LEU A 32 -2.04 0.13 20.64
CA LEU A 32 -3.22 0.33 19.81
C LEU A 32 -4.50 0.12 20.61
N PHE A 33 -4.59 -0.98 21.37
CA PHE A 33 -5.75 -1.32 22.18
C PHE A 33 -6.05 -0.23 23.21
N GLN A 34 -5.04 0.27 23.92
CA GLN A 34 -5.22 1.34 24.91
C GLN A 34 -5.87 2.59 24.29
N GLN A 35 -5.52 2.89 23.05
CA GLN A 35 -5.97 4.07 22.30
C GLN A 35 -7.27 3.85 21.51
N THR A 36 -7.75 2.61 21.35
CA THR A 36 -8.88 2.30 20.45
C THR A 36 -9.95 1.38 21.05
N SER A 37 -9.82 1.00 22.33
CA SER A 37 -10.68 0.01 22.99
C SER A 37 -12.16 0.35 23.15
N THR A 38 -12.56 1.60 22.92
CA THR A 38 -13.97 2.01 22.92
C THR A 38 -14.30 2.75 21.63
N ASN A 39 -15.59 2.81 21.28
CA ASN A 39 -16.04 3.55 20.10
C ASN A 39 -15.63 5.02 20.15
N GLU A 40 -15.74 5.70 21.31
CA GLU A 40 -15.26 7.09 21.42
C GLU A 40 -13.76 7.21 21.18
N LYS A 41 -12.97 6.33 21.79
CA LYS A 41 -11.51 6.31 21.62
C LYS A 41 -11.11 6.06 20.17
N ALA A 42 -11.70 5.07 19.52
CA ALA A 42 -11.46 4.75 18.11
C ALA A 42 -11.83 5.91 17.19
N ILE A 43 -12.96 6.58 17.42
CA ILE A 43 -13.38 7.76 16.62
C ILE A 43 -12.37 8.90 16.77
N THR A 44 -11.98 9.22 18.01
CA THR A 44 -11.00 10.27 18.27
C THR A 44 -9.64 9.92 17.65
N TRP A 45 -9.19 8.67 17.79
CA TRP A 45 -7.94 8.18 17.19
C TRP A 45 -7.99 8.28 15.67
N LEU A 46 -9.07 7.83 15.01
CA LEU A 46 -9.20 7.94 13.56
C LEU A 46 -9.21 9.39 13.07
N ALA A 47 -9.87 10.30 13.79
CA ALA A 47 -9.86 11.72 13.47
C ALA A 47 -8.48 12.35 13.68
N LYS A 48 -7.74 11.88 14.69
CA LYS A 48 -6.36 12.28 15.02
C LYS A 48 -5.39 12.03 13.86
N TYR A 49 -5.53 10.89 13.19
CA TYR A 49 -4.75 10.51 12.02
C TYR A 49 -5.40 10.93 10.68
N GLU A 50 -6.48 11.71 10.73
CA GLU A 50 -7.23 12.17 9.55
C GLU A 50 -7.73 11.01 8.66
N LEU A 51 -8.05 9.86 9.27
CA LEU A 51 -8.59 8.69 8.57
C LEU A 51 -10.12 8.71 8.47
N ILE A 52 -10.76 9.64 9.20
CA ILE A 52 -12.16 10.04 9.05
C ILE A 52 -12.25 11.56 9.11
N SER A 53 -13.32 12.16 8.58
CA SER A 53 -13.50 13.61 8.60
C SER A 53 -13.44 14.15 10.04
N ASN A 54 -12.48 15.03 10.31
CA ASN A 54 -12.35 15.66 11.63
C ASN A 54 -13.38 16.79 11.83
N SER A 55 -13.91 17.36 10.74
CA SER A 55 -15.02 18.33 10.77
C SER A 55 -15.93 18.18 9.56
N VAL A 56 -17.19 18.58 9.69
CA VAL A 56 -18.17 18.56 8.59
C VAL A 56 -18.98 19.84 8.61
N VAL A 57 -19.21 20.45 7.44
CA VAL A 57 -20.14 21.58 7.29
C VAL A 57 -21.46 21.11 6.70
N CYS A 58 -22.56 21.76 7.09
CA CYS A 58 -23.87 21.49 6.52
C CYS A 58 -23.96 22.08 5.11
N PRO A 59 -24.31 21.30 4.07
CA PRO A 59 -24.37 21.81 2.69
C PRO A 59 -25.48 22.86 2.49
N THR A 60 -26.54 22.83 3.32
CA THR A 60 -27.66 23.78 3.21
C THR A 60 -27.34 25.16 3.78
N CYS A 61 -26.49 25.26 4.82
CA CYS A 61 -26.29 26.52 5.53
C CYS A 61 -24.84 26.89 5.86
N GLY A 62 -23.87 26.07 5.46
CA GLY A 62 -22.44 26.29 5.68
C GLY A 62 -21.99 26.24 7.15
N ASN A 63 -22.89 25.97 8.09
CA ASN A 63 -22.54 25.95 9.52
C ASN A 63 -21.86 24.61 9.87
N PRO A 64 -20.89 24.61 10.81
CA PRO A 64 -20.28 23.39 11.32
C PRO A 64 -21.31 22.45 11.95
N CYS A 65 -21.23 21.17 11.60
CA CYS A 65 -21.98 20.08 12.21
C CYS A 65 -21.37 19.69 13.57
N THR A 66 -22.18 19.05 14.42
CA THR A 66 -21.73 18.45 15.68
C THR A 66 -21.82 16.94 15.61
N VAL A 67 -20.89 16.24 16.26
CA VAL A 67 -21.04 14.81 16.53
C VAL A 67 -22.06 14.61 17.66
N ASN A 68 -23.05 13.74 17.46
CA ASN A 68 -24.00 13.35 18.50
C ASN A 68 -24.20 11.83 18.58
N GLY A 69 -24.87 11.38 19.64
CA GLY A 69 -25.22 9.98 19.83
C GLY A 69 -26.23 9.48 18.79
N TYR A 70 -25.98 8.28 18.27
CA TYR A 70 -26.83 7.57 17.32
C TYR A 70 -26.71 6.06 17.52
N GLN A 71 -27.44 5.52 18.50
CA GLN A 71 -27.37 4.10 18.92
C GLN A 71 -27.79 3.10 17.84
N LYS A 72 -28.57 3.52 16.83
CA LYS A 72 -28.91 2.67 15.68
C LYS A 72 -27.73 2.44 14.73
N GLY A 73 -26.67 3.25 14.83
CA GLY A 73 -25.44 3.09 14.04
C GLY A 73 -24.40 2.27 14.80
N ILE A 74 -23.58 1.53 14.05
CA ILE A 74 -22.57 0.60 14.58
C ILE A 74 -21.62 1.26 15.60
N ASP A 75 -21.16 2.48 15.31
CA ASP A 75 -20.22 3.22 16.19
C ASP A 75 -20.91 4.16 17.18
N GLY A 76 -22.25 4.17 17.20
CA GLY A 76 -23.01 4.97 18.15
C GLY A 76 -22.94 6.49 17.95
N LYS A 77 -22.31 7.00 16.88
CA LYS A 77 -22.15 8.43 16.61
C LYS A 77 -22.45 8.80 15.15
N ARG A 78 -22.88 10.05 14.92
CA ARG A 78 -23.03 10.65 13.58
C ARG A 78 -22.82 12.16 13.61
N TRP A 79 -22.52 12.74 12.45
CA TRP A 79 -22.56 14.19 12.24
C TRP A 79 -24.01 14.66 12.07
N ARG A 80 -24.37 15.77 12.72
CA ARG A 80 -25.69 16.41 12.59
C ARG A 80 -25.56 17.93 12.54
N CYS A 81 -26.31 18.55 11.63
CA CYS A 81 -26.48 20.00 11.64
C CYS A 81 -27.44 20.41 12.78
N PRO A 82 -27.11 21.42 13.60
CA PRO A 82 -28.01 21.91 14.64
C PRO A 82 -29.29 22.59 14.10
N LYS A 83 -29.24 23.13 12.87
CA LYS A 83 -30.33 23.94 12.28
C LYS A 83 -31.15 23.23 11.22
N HIS A 84 -30.55 22.27 10.51
CA HIS A 84 -31.20 21.55 9.40
C HIS A 84 -31.25 20.06 9.70
N ASN A 85 -32.15 19.33 9.03
CA ASN A 85 -32.23 17.87 9.13
C ASN A 85 -31.12 17.15 8.33
N TYR A 86 -29.93 17.75 8.25
CA TYR A 86 -28.77 17.14 7.62
C TYR A 86 -28.04 16.26 8.62
N CYS A 87 -27.84 14.99 8.26
CA CYS A 87 -27.05 14.03 9.02
C CYS A 87 -26.06 13.33 8.07
N ARG A 88 -24.87 12.99 8.58
CA ARG A 88 -23.84 12.26 7.83
C ARG A 88 -23.18 11.23 8.74
N SER A 89 -22.91 10.04 8.22
CA SER A 89 -22.12 9.03 8.94
C SER A 89 -20.73 9.57 9.24
N ILE A 90 -20.16 9.23 10.41
CA ILE A 90 -18.76 9.55 10.72
C ILE A 90 -17.77 8.91 9.73
N ARG A 91 -18.18 7.83 9.06
CA ARG A 91 -17.34 7.08 8.11
C ARG A 91 -17.40 7.59 6.68
N LYS A 92 -18.32 8.52 6.39
CA LYS A 92 -18.64 8.89 5.01
C LYS A 92 -17.44 9.55 4.34
N GLY A 93 -17.00 9.01 3.21
CA GLY A 93 -15.83 9.46 2.45
C GLY A 93 -14.52 8.77 2.86
N SER A 94 -14.51 7.96 3.91
CA SER A 94 -13.32 7.29 4.42
C SER A 94 -13.19 5.84 3.94
N PHE A 95 -12.02 5.24 4.19
CA PHE A 95 -11.78 3.81 3.99
C PHE A 95 -12.74 2.89 4.76
N PHE A 96 -13.34 3.40 5.85
CA PHE A 96 -14.26 2.64 6.69
C PHE A 96 -15.71 2.67 6.20
N GLU A 97 -16.01 3.43 5.13
CA GLU A 97 -17.35 3.54 4.58
C GLU A 97 -17.90 2.16 4.15
N ASN A 98 -19.21 1.95 4.31
CA ASN A 98 -19.93 0.71 3.95
C ASN A 98 -19.53 -0.56 4.71
N SER A 99 -18.49 -0.53 5.54
CA SER A 99 -18.13 -1.68 6.39
C SER A 99 -19.14 -1.91 7.51
N ARG A 100 -19.44 -3.18 7.76
CA ARG A 100 -20.29 -3.64 8.88
C ARG A 100 -19.50 -3.90 10.17
N LEU A 101 -18.16 -3.85 10.11
CA LEU A 101 -17.31 -3.94 11.29
C LEU A 101 -17.36 -2.63 12.06
N SER A 102 -17.35 -2.68 13.40
CA SER A 102 -17.14 -1.48 14.22
C SER A 102 -15.76 -0.87 13.94
N LEU A 103 -15.60 0.43 14.14
CA LEU A 103 -14.31 1.09 13.90
C LEU A 103 -13.19 0.48 14.74
N THR A 104 -13.46 0.16 16.01
CA THR A 104 -12.51 -0.53 16.90
C THR A 104 -12.03 -1.86 16.31
N THR A 105 -12.97 -2.75 15.93
CA THR A 105 -12.61 -4.05 15.35
C THR A 105 -11.90 -3.90 14.01
N PHE A 106 -12.31 -2.95 13.18
CA PHE A 106 -11.67 -2.68 11.90
C PHE A 106 -10.19 -2.30 12.10
N ILE A 107 -9.91 -1.35 13.00
CA ILE A 107 -8.55 -0.91 13.33
C ILE A 107 -7.68 -2.09 13.80
N TRP A 108 -8.20 -2.94 14.67
CA TRP A 108 -7.46 -4.10 15.17
C TRP A 108 -7.15 -5.12 14.07
N LEU A 109 -8.09 -5.38 13.17
CA LEU A 109 -7.86 -6.28 12.04
C LEU A 109 -6.85 -5.70 11.04
N MET A 110 -6.83 -4.37 10.84
CA MET A 110 -5.78 -3.71 10.05
C MET A 110 -4.40 -3.92 10.66
N TYR A 111 -4.27 -3.81 12.00
CA TYR A 111 -3.03 -4.10 12.70
C TYR A 111 -2.63 -5.58 12.59
N MET A 112 -3.55 -6.51 12.83
CA MET A 112 -3.26 -7.94 12.68
C MET A 112 -2.81 -8.29 11.26
N TRP A 113 -3.43 -7.69 10.24
CA TRP A 113 -2.99 -7.82 8.85
C TRP A 113 -1.59 -7.26 8.61
N SER A 114 -1.29 -6.07 9.13
CA SER A 114 0.01 -5.41 8.91
C SER A 114 1.15 -6.23 9.52
N ARG A 115 0.88 -6.91 10.64
CA ARG A 115 1.79 -7.82 11.36
C ARG A 115 1.77 -9.27 10.84
N GLU A 116 1.05 -9.55 9.75
CA GLU A 116 0.98 -10.88 9.12
C GLU A 116 0.46 -12.01 10.02
N TYR A 117 -0.48 -11.71 10.92
CA TYR A 117 -1.12 -12.73 11.75
C TYR A 117 -1.77 -13.80 10.88
N PHE A 118 -1.68 -15.06 11.30
CA PHE A 118 -2.35 -16.16 10.64
C PHE A 118 -3.86 -16.04 10.82
N HIS A 119 -4.62 -16.48 9.83
CA HIS A 119 -6.09 -16.48 9.92
C HIS A 119 -6.62 -17.28 11.11
N SER A 120 -5.91 -18.32 11.55
CA SER A 120 -6.24 -19.09 12.76
C SER A 120 -6.10 -18.24 14.03
N GLU A 121 -5.05 -17.42 14.12
CA GLU A 121 -4.82 -16.51 15.25
C GLU A 121 -5.90 -15.43 15.26
N ILE A 122 -6.19 -14.81 14.11
CA ILE A 122 -7.24 -13.78 14.02
C ILE A 122 -8.62 -14.35 14.39
N ALA A 123 -8.92 -15.58 13.97
CA ALA A 123 -10.17 -16.24 14.32
C ALA A 123 -10.24 -16.63 15.81
N HIS A 124 -9.10 -16.87 16.45
CA HIS A 124 -9.03 -17.11 17.90
C HIS A 124 -9.23 -15.81 18.70
N GLU A 125 -8.56 -14.73 18.28
CA GLU A 125 -8.53 -13.45 18.99
C GLU A 125 -9.75 -12.56 18.72
N SER A 126 -10.50 -12.82 17.65
CA SER A 126 -11.64 -11.99 17.25
C SER A 126 -12.93 -12.78 17.09
N THR A 127 -14.06 -12.13 17.33
CA THR A 127 -15.40 -12.68 17.07
C THR A 127 -15.82 -12.53 15.61
N VAL A 128 -14.89 -12.14 14.73
CA VAL A 128 -15.18 -11.81 13.33
C VAL A 128 -15.15 -13.07 12.48
N SER A 129 -16.15 -13.21 11.60
CA SER A 129 -16.20 -14.35 10.69
C SER A 129 -14.98 -14.36 9.76
N LYS A 130 -14.49 -15.57 9.44
CA LYS A 130 -13.39 -15.75 8.47
C LYS A 130 -13.64 -15.02 7.15
N LYS A 131 -14.89 -15.01 6.68
CA LYS A 131 -15.28 -14.30 5.45
C LYS A 131 -15.04 -12.80 5.58
N SER A 132 -15.47 -12.17 6.67
CA SER A 132 -15.30 -10.73 6.88
C SER A 132 -13.82 -10.32 6.98
N THR A 133 -12.98 -11.13 7.64
CA THR A 133 -11.53 -10.90 7.69
C THR A 133 -10.91 -11.01 6.30
N ILE A 134 -11.31 -12.00 5.51
CA ILE A 134 -10.86 -12.16 4.13
C ILE A 134 -11.27 -10.95 3.27
N ASP A 135 -12.53 -10.55 3.33
CA ASP A 135 -13.06 -9.42 2.55
C ASP A 135 -12.30 -8.13 2.91
N LEU A 136 -12.02 -7.89 4.20
CA LEU A 136 -11.19 -6.75 4.64
C LEU A 136 -9.75 -6.84 4.10
N PHE A 137 -9.14 -8.03 4.10
CA PHE A 137 -7.76 -8.18 3.62
C PHE A 137 -7.65 -7.98 2.11
N CYS A 138 -8.68 -8.35 1.35
CA CYS A 138 -8.79 -7.99 -0.06
C CYS A 138 -8.91 -6.49 -0.22
N LEU A 139 -9.79 -5.84 0.54
CA LEU A 139 -9.96 -4.39 0.53
C LEU A 139 -8.65 -3.63 0.86
N ILE A 140 -7.86 -4.13 1.81
CA ILE A 140 -6.53 -3.56 2.11
C ILE A 140 -5.59 -3.70 0.90
N ARG A 141 -5.55 -4.87 0.25
CA ARG A 141 -4.70 -5.06 -0.94
C ARG A 141 -5.13 -4.20 -2.13
N GLU A 142 -6.43 -4.04 -2.37
CA GLU A 142 -6.98 -3.12 -3.38
C GLU A 142 -6.58 -1.67 -3.07
N LEU A 143 -6.56 -1.30 -1.79
CA LEU A 143 -6.04 0.00 -1.36
C LEU A 143 -4.55 0.16 -1.68
N LEU A 144 -3.74 -0.87 -1.43
CA LEU A 144 -2.31 -0.83 -1.75
C LEU A 144 -2.05 -0.72 -3.25
N GLU A 145 -2.85 -1.41 -4.06
CA GLU A 145 -2.78 -1.35 -5.53
C GLU A 145 -3.03 0.08 -6.01
N ARG A 146 -4.14 0.68 -5.58
CA ARG A 146 -4.43 2.09 -5.88
C ARG A 146 -3.34 3.03 -5.39
N PHE A 147 -2.79 2.80 -4.20
CA PHE A 147 -1.70 3.61 -3.66
C PHE A 147 -0.46 3.58 -4.56
N LEU A 148 -0.10 2.41 -5.09
CA LEU A 148 1.04 2.23 -5.99
C LEU A 148 0.74 2.67 -7.43
N GLU A 149 -0.51 2.60 -7.88
CA GLU A 149 -0.95 2.98 -9.23
C GLU A 149 -1.20 4.47 -9.42
N ASP A 150 -1.79 5.13 -8.42
CA ASP A 150 -2.19 6.54 -8.50
C ASP A 150 -0.98 7.48 -8.53
N HIS A 151 0.23 6.96 -8.26
CA HIS A 151 1.49 7.71 -8.12
C HIS A 151 1.27 9.09 -7.54
N PRO A 152 0.61 9.23 -6.37
CA PRO A 152 0.19 10.55 -5.92
C PRO A 152 1.45 11.43 -5.88
N THR A 153 1.54 12.41 -6.77
CA THR A 153 2.68 13.32 -6.90
C THR A 153 2.95 14.09 -5.59
N GLU A 154 1.97 14.06 -4.69
CA GLU A 154 1.99 14.55 -3.32
C GLU A 154 2.80 13.67 -2.35
N LEU A 155 3.23 12.46 -2.75
CA LEU A 155 4.02 11.53 -1.92
C LEU A 155 5.48 11.97 -1.73
N GLY A 156 5.95 12.98 -2.45
CA GLY A 156 7.31 13.50 -2.31
C GLY A 156 8.37 12.39 -2.36
N ALA A 157 9.02 12.12 -1.22
CA ALA A 157 10.19 11.24 -1.09
C ALA A 157 9.95 9.72 -1.25
N TYR A 158 8.72 9.27 -1.52
CA TYR A 158 8.38 7.84 -1.62
C TYR A 158 7.77 7.45 -2.97
N PRO A 159 8.45 7.73 -4.10
CA PRO A 159 8.00 7.19 -5.38
C PRO A 159 8.01 5.66 -5.32
N PRO A 160 6.96 4.99 -5.81
CA PRO A 160 6.95 3.54 -5.91
C PRO A 160 7.92 3.03 -6.99
N GLU A 161 8.35 3.89 -7.91
CA GLU A 161 9.44 3.62 -8.84
C GLU A 161 10.79 3.45 -8.12
N ILE A 162 11.69 2.73 -8.79
CA ILE A 162 13.01 2.38 -8.29
C ILE A 162 14.12 2.93 -9.19
N GLY A 163 15.34 3.01 -8.66
CA GLY A 163 16.49 3.55 -9.39
C GLY A 163 16.54 5.07 -9.41
N GLY A 164 17.05 5.62 -10.50
CA GLY A 164 17.35 7.04 -10.71
C GLY A 164 18.77 7.37 -10.29
N PHE A 165 19.01 8.63 -9.90
CA PHE A 165 20.29 9.06 -9.34
C PHE A 165 20.23 9.06 -7.82
N ASP A 166 21.34 8.69 -7.18
CA ASP A 166 21.51 8.95 -5.75
C ASP A 166 21.63 10.46 -5.52
N LEU A 167 20.83 10.99 -4.59
CA LEU A 167 20.77 12.43 -4.35
C LEU A 167 22.02 12.99 -3.66
N GLN A 168 22.83 12.14 -3.01
CA GLN A 168 24.04 12.55 -2.31
C GLN A 168 25.27 12.45 -3.20
N SER A 169 25.46 11.31 -3.89
CA SER A 169 26.63 11.11 -4.75
C SER A 169 26.43 11.64 -6.17
N GLY A 170 25.18 11.74 -6.66
CA GLY A 170 24.89 12.04 -8.05
C GLY A 170 25.12 10.87 -9.01
N GLU A 171 25.47 9.69 -8.49
CA GLU A 171 25.73 8.49 -9.29
C GLU A 171 24.43 7.74 -9.64
N PRO A 172 24.36 7.07 -10.79
CA PRO A 172 23.27 6.16 -11.12
C PRO A 172 23.09 5.10 -10.04
N LYS A 173 21.86 4.96 -9.55
CA LYS A 173 21.48 3.79 -8.77
C LYS A 173 21.40 2.57 -9.67
N VAL A 174 21.61 1.40 -9.06
CA VAL A 174 21.62 0.12 -9.76
C VAL A 174 20.32 -0.64 -9.52
N VAL A 175 19.69 -1.11 -10.60
CA VAL A 175 18.50 -1.97 -10.56
C VAL A 175 18.80 -3.29 -11.27
N GLU A 176 18.64 -4.40 -10.54
CA GLU A 176 18.70 -5.74 -11.14
C GLU A 176 17.31 -6.10 -11.68
N ILE A 177 17.21 -6.64 -12.90
CA ILE A 177 15.94 -7.12 -13.47
C ILE A 177 16.03 -8.59 -13.90
N ASP A 178 14.91 -9.30 -13.80
CA ASP A 178 14.82 -10.73 -14.13
C ASP A 178 13.35 -11.18 -14.31
N VAL A 179 13.16 -12.39 -14.84
CA VAL A 179 11.88 -13.05 -15.05
C VAL A 179 11.80 -14.37 -14.30
N THR A 180 10.65 -14.63 -13.66
CA THR A 180 10.34 -15.95 -13.09
C THR A 180 9.03 -16.54 -13.61
N THR A 181 9.01 -17.86 -13.89
CA THR A 181 7.91 -18.54 -14.60
C THR A 181 7.08 -19.52 -13.74
N HIS A 182 7.22 -19.49 -12.42
CA HIS A 182 6.80 -20.60 -11.54
C HIS A 182 5.51 -20.42 -10.73
N PHE A 183 4.64 -19.47 -11.06
CA PHE A 183 3.41 -19.29 -10.29
C PHE A 183 2.26 -20.12 -10.87
N LYS A 184 1.75 -21.07 -10.06
CA LYS A 184 0.57 -21.90 -10.38
C LYS A 184 -0.71 -21.18 -9.93
N PRO A 185 -1.74 -21.04 -10.79
CA PRO A 185 -3.05 -20.55 -10.38
C PRO A 185 -3.73 -21.45 -9.34
N THR A 186 -4.77 -20.91 -8.71
CA THR A 186 -5.60 -21.59 -7.71
C THR A 186 -6.36 -22.79 -8.31
N PRO A 187 -6.79 -23.80 -7.51
CA PRO A 187 -7.41 -25.03 -8.03
C PRO A 187 -8.78 -24.85 -8.71
N ASN A 188 -9.43 -23.69 -8.59
CA ASN A 188 -10.81 -23.47 -9.05
C ASN A 188 -10.92 -22.99 -10.49
N GLU A 189 -9.82 -22.68 -11.17
CA GLU A 189 -9.80 -22.35 -12.61
C GLU A 189 -9.48 -23.59 -13.44
N LYS A 190 -10.39 -24.57 -13.40
CA LYS A 190 -10.32 -25.72 -14.31
C LYS A 190 -10.68 -25.27 -15.73
N LYS A 191 -9.68 -24.89 -16.53
CA LYS A 191 -9.51 -25.45 -17.90
C LYS A 191 -8.26 -25.05 -18.68
N HIS A 192 -7.50 -23.99 -18.35
CA HIS A 192 -6.25 -23.67 -19.07
C HIS A 192 -5.13 -23.32 -18.07
N MET A 193 -4.08 -24.14 -18.00
CA MET A 193 -2.90 -23.92 -17.15
C MET A 193 -2.11 -22.69 -17.66
N LYS A 194 -2.55 -21.47 -17.36
CA LYS A 194 -1.70 -20.28 -17.54
C LYS A 194 -0.63 -20.30 -16.43
N ARG A 195 0.63 -20.58 -16.80
CA ARG A 195 1.78 -20.22 -15.95
C ARG A 195 1.89 -18.70 -16.01
N PHE A 196 1.87 -18.02 -14.86
CA PHE A 196 2.16 -16.59 -14.85
C PHE A 196 3.67 -16.40 -14.91
N CYS A 197 4.12 -15.68 -15.92
CA CYS A 197 5.43 -15.07 -15.96
C CYS A 197 5.37 -13.78 -15.15
N VAL A 198 6.28 -13.59 -14.21
CA VAL A 198 6.45 -12.31 -13.51
C VAL A 198 7.80 -11.75 -13.90
N PHE A 199 7.78 -10.54 -14.43
CA PHE A 199 8.95 -9.71 -14.59
C PHE A 199 9.09 -8.85 -13.35
N GLY A 200 10.31 -8.67 -12.86
CA GLY A 200 10.54 -7.84 -11.70
C GLY A 200 11.91 -7.19 -11.74
N GLY A 201 12.06 -6.20 -10.87
CA GLY A 201 13.31 -5.52 -10.63
C GLY A 201 13.49 -5.16 -9.16
N ILE A 202 14.74 -5.11 -8.70
CA ILE A 202 15.10 -4.73 -7.33
C ILE A 202 16.23 -3.70 -7.35
N GLU A 203 16.08 -2.63 -6.56
CA GLU A 203 17.12 -1.61 -6.38
C GLU A 203 18.20 -2.13 -5.42
N ARG A 204 19.46 -2.16 -5.86
CA ARG A 204 20.59 -2.56 -5.02
C ARG A 204 20.72 -1.64 -3.81
N GLY A 205 21.11 -2.21 -2.67
CA GLY A 205 21.25 -1.48 -1.41
C GLY A 205 19.92 -1.16 -0.71
N THR A 206 18.78 -1.45 -1.34
CA THR A 206 17.46 -1.34 -0.72
C THR A 206 16.66 -2.64 -0.90
N ASP A 207 15.39 -2.62 -0.48
CA ASP A 207 14.43 -3.69 -0.76
C ASP A 207 13.31 -3.21 -1.68
N LYS A 208 13.39 -2.00 -2.23
CA LYS A 208 12.38 -1.53 -3.17
C LYS A 208 12.42 -2.39 -4.42
N CYS A 209 11.24 -2.81 -4.87
CA CYS A 209 11.10 -3.66 -6.05
C CYS A 209 9.79 -3.40 -6.77
N PHE A 210 9.75 -3.79 -8.04
CA PHE A 210 8.51 -3.96 -8.79
C PHE A 210 8.36 -5.42 -9.22
N LEU A 211 7.10 -5.86 -9.29
CA LEU A 211 6.70 -7.21 -9.68
C LEU A 211 5.47 -7.12 -10.56
N VAL A 212 5.61 -7.40 -11.85
CA VAL A 212 4.53 -7.30 -12.83
C VAL A 212 4.30 -8.62 -13.55
N PRO A 213 3.06 -9.15 -13.59
CA PRO A 213 2.74 -10.25 -14.47
C PRO A 213 2.87 -9.81 -15.92
N ILE A 214 3.54 -10.61 -16.73
CA ILE A 214 3.65 -10.41 -18.17
C ILE A 214 2.95 -11.56 -18.88
N GLU A 215 1.84 -11.25 -19.57
CA GLU A 215 1.09 -12.25 -20.34
C GLU A 215 1.78 -12.60 -21.65
N HIS A 216 2.38 -11.60 -22.31
CA HIS A 216 3.10 -11.74 -23.57
C HIS A 216 4.56 -11.36 -23.33
N GLN A 217 5.48 -12.34 -23.36
CA GLN A 217 6.92 -12.11 -23.24
C GLN A 217 7.49 -11.51 -24.54
N ASN A 218 7.03 -10.33 -24.92
CA ASN A 218 7.53 -9.57 -26.06
C ASN A 218 8.26 -8.31 -25.57
N LYS A 219 9.07 -7.73 -26.46
CA LYS A 219 9.90 -6.56 -26.18
C LYS A 219 9.08 -5.40 -25.61
N ASP A 220 7.97 -5.04 -26.26
CA ASP A 220 7.10 -3.93 -25.87
C ASP A 220 6.57 -4.05 -24.42
N ALA A 221 6.22 -5.26 -23.97
CA ALA A 221 5.74 -5.48 -22.61
C ALA A 221 6.84 -5.25 -21.56
N PHE A 222 8.07 -5.70 -21.83
CA PHE A 222 9.22 -5.45 -20.95
C PHE A 222 9.60 -3.97 -20.94
N GLU A 223 9.65 -3.33 -22.10
CA GLU A 223 9.94 -1.89 -22.20
C GLU A 223 8.92 -1.05 -21.44
N ALA A 224 7.62 -1.34 -21.61
CA ALA A 224 6.57 -0.65 -20.88
C ALA A 224 6.71 -0.81 -19.35
N ALA A 225 7.11 -1.99 -18.89
CA ALA A 225 7.37 -2.23 -17.47
C ALA A 225 8.61 -1.47 -16.97
N ILE A 226 9.71 -1.46 -17.74
CA ILE A 226 10.92 -0.70 -17.41
C ILE A 226 10.60 0.78 -17.31
N ILE A 227 9.95 1.36 -18.32
CA ILE A 227 9.56 2.77 -18.35
C ILE A 227 8.65 3.14 -17.19
N ARG A 228 7.74 2.22 -16.80
CA ARG A 228 6.78 2.45 -15.72
C ARG A 228 7.42 2.44 -14.34
N TRP A 229 8.39 1.56 -14.10
CA TRP A 229 8.84 1.25 -12.74
C TRP A 229 10.29 1.66 -12.44
N ILE A 230 11.09 1.96 -13.48
CA ILE A 230 12.49 2.32 -13.32
C ILE A 230 12.69 3.77 -13.74
N LEU A 231 13.15 4.59 -12.80
CA LEU A 231 13.38 6.03 -13.02
C LEU A 231 14.47 6.26 -14.08
N PRO A 232 14.36 7.30 -14.92
CA PRO A 232 15.42 7.67 -15.87
C PRO A 232 16.78 7.87 -15.21
N GLY A 233 17.86 7.55 -15.92
CA GLY A 233 19.23 7.65 -15.44
C GLY A 233 19.73 6.45 -14.63
N THR A 234 18.89 5.43 -14.43
CA THR A 234 19.26 4.19 -13.74
C THR A 234 20.30 3.39 -14.51
N HIS A 235 21.20 2.73 -13.77
CA HIS A 235 22.03 1.65 -14.28
C HIS A 235 21.32 0.30 -14.07
N ILE A 236 20.92 -0.35 -15.17
CA ILE A 236 20.19 -1.62 -15.14
C ILE A 236 21.19 -2.77 -15.30
N VAL A 237 21.00 -3.84 -14.54
CA VAL A 237 21.80 -5.07 -14.62
C VAL A 237 20.87 -6.26 -14.83
N SER A 238 21.19 -7.14 -15.76
CA SER A 238 20.38 -8.34 -16.04
C SER A 238 21.18 -9.49 -16.62
N ASP A 239 20.53 -10.65 -16.75
CA ASP A 239 21.05 -11.80 -17.48
C ASP A 239 20.92 -11.59 -19.02
N ILE A 240 21.73 -12.31 -19.79
CA ILE A 240 21.92 -12.18 -21.23
C ILE A 240 20.64 -12.43 -22.04
N TRP A 241 19.62 -13.11 -21.47
CA TRP A 241 18.32 -13.29 -22.14
C TRP A 241 17.65 -11.96 -22.52
N THR A 242 18.02 -10.86 -21.84
CA THR A 242 17.54 -9.51 -22.10
C THR A 242 18.22 -8.81 -23.29
N GLU A 243 19.24 -9.40 -23.91
CA GLU A 243 19.98 -8.81 -25.04
C GLU A 243 19.06 -8.29 -26.17
N PRO A 244 18.03 -9.03 -26.62
CA PRO A 244 17.12 -8.55 -27.66
C PRO A 244 16.29 -7.32 -27.26
N LEU A 245 16.21 -7.00 -25.96
CA LEU A 245 15.46 -5.85 -25.46
C LEU A 245 16.16 -4.52 -25.75
N GLN A 246 17.49 -4.50 -25.92
CA GLN A 246 18.27 -3.27 -26.19
C GLN A 246 17.91 -2.15 -25.20
N ILE A 247 18.06 -2.43 -23.90
CA ILE A 247 17.59 -1.54 -22.81
C ILE A 247 18.25 -0.16 -22.87
N ASP A 248 19.52 -0.13 -23.26
CA ASP A 248 20.32 1.07 -23.52
C ASP A 248 19.80 1.95 -24.66
N GLN A 249 18.85 1.47 -25.47
CA GLN A 249 18.20 2.24 -26.54
C GLN A 249 16.80 2.74 -26.16
N ILE A 250 16.23 2.25 -25.05
CA ILE A 250 14.91 2.66 -24.57
C ILE A 250 14.91 4.17 -24.32
N GLN A 251 13.88 4.85 -24.83
CA GLN A 251 13.68 6.31 -24.72
C GLN A 251 14.93 7.14 -25.08
N GLN A 252 15.65 6.77 -26.14
CA GLN A 252 16.86 7.48 -26.61
C GLN A 252 18.05 7.35 -25.64
N GLY A 253 18.13 6.24 -24.90
CA GLY A 253 19.29 5.90 -24.07
C GLY A 253 19.35 6.62 -22.73
N ILE A 254 18.19 6.81 -22.09
CA ILE A 254 18.12 7.35 -20.74
C ILE A 254 18.57 6.36 -19.66
N TYR A 255 18.79 5.09 -20.01
CA TYR A 255 19.26 4.04 -19.12
C TYR A 255 20.64 3.58 -19.56
N THR A 256 21.49 3.23 -18.60
CA THR A 256 22.69 2.43 -18.90
C THR A 256 22.39 0.97 -18.59
N HIS A 257 22.99 0.04 -19.33
CA HIS A 257 22.68 -1.39 -19.20
C HIS A 257 23.95 -2.22 -19.26
N GLU A 258 24.02 -3.22 -18.38
CA GLU A 258 25.09 -4.19 -18.31
C GLU A 258 24.52 -5.61 -18.16
N TYR A 259 25.16 -6.57 -18.82
CA TYR A 259 24.82 -7.99 -18.76
C TYR A 259 25.75 -8.72 -17.79
N VAL A 260 25.19 -9.63 -17.00
CA VAL A 260 25.98 -10.61 -16.25
C VAL A 260 26.28 -11.79 -17.15
N ASP A 261 27.56 -12.04 -17.47
CA ASP A 261 27.98 -13.28 -18.11
C ASP A 261 28.44 -14.30 -17.07
N TYR A 262 27.58 -15.29 -16.77
CA TYR A 262 27.90 -16.36 -15.82
C TYR A 262 29.03 -17.30 -16.28
N ASN A 263 29.49 -17.18 -17.53
CA ASN A 263 30.61 -17.97 -18.05
C ASN A 263 31.97 -17.26 -17.87
N ASP A 264 31.99 -16.00 -17.41
CA ASP A 264 33.22 -15.27 -17.13
C ASP A 264 33.61 -15.39 -15.64
N PRO A 265 34.68 -16.14 -15.30
CA PRO A 265 35.11 -16.31 -13.92
C PRO A 265 35.80 -15.08 -13.31
N GLU A 266 36.16 -14.05 -14.08
CA GLU A 266 36.74 -12.80 -13.57
C GLU A 266 35.68 -11.76 -13.17
N ASP A 267 34.43 -11.97 -13.59
CA ASP A 267 33.32 -11.04 -13.40
C ASP A 267 32.70 -11.14 -11.99
N THR A 268 33.53 -10.81 -10.99
CA THR A 268 33.20 -10.96 -9.56
C THR A 268 32.44 -9.76 -8.97
N GLU A 269 32.23 -8.69 -9.75
CA GLU A 269 31.57 -7.47 -9.29
C GLU A 269 30.09 -7.38 -9.71
N ILE A 270 29.70 -8.04 -10.80
CA ILE A 270 28.37 -7.88 -11.43
C ILE A 270 27.55 -9.16 -11.21
N TYR A 271 26.70 -9.17 -10.17
CA TYR A 271 25.81 -10.29 -9.89
C TYR A 271 24.36 -9.84 -9.69
N ILE A 272 23.40 -10.62 -10.21
CA ILE A 272 21.96 -10.45 -9.89
C ILE A 272 21.52 -11.23 -8.62
N ARG A 273 22.40 -11.32 -7.61
CA ARG A 273 22.12 -12.10 -6.39
C ARG A 273 21.00 -11.50 -5.53
N ASN A 274 20.66 -10.23 -5.72
CA ASN A 274 19.60 -9.60 -4.94
C ASN A 274 18.24 -9.98 -5.51
N ILE A 275 18.10 -10.03 -6.83
CA ILE A 275 16.85 -10.45 -7.47
C ILE A 275 16.55 -11.93 -7.23
N ASP A 276 17.56 -12.81 -7.23
CA ASP A 276 17.39 -14.22 -6.87
C ASP A 276 16.84 -14.40 -5.44
N ARG A 277 17.42 -13.66 -4.49
CA ARG A 277 16.98 -13.66 -3.09
C ARG A 277 15.58 -13.05 -2.94
N MET A 278 15.27 -12.02 -3.73
CA MET A 278 13.92 -11.47 -3.80
C MET A 278 12.93 -12.53 -4.28
N TRP A 279 13.22 -13.27 -5.35
CA TRP A 279 12.35 -14.33 -5.85
C TRP A 279 12.09 -15.43 -4.82
N GLN A 280 13.10 -15.80 -4.02
CA GLN A 280 12.91 -16.72 -2.91
C GLN A 280 11.93 -16.17 -1.86
N ARG A 281 12.06 -14.90 -1.47
CA ARG A 281 11.13 -14.24 -0.54
C ARG A 281 9.71 -14.16 -1.10
N VAL A 282 9.56 -13.82 -2.38
CA VAL A 282 8.25 -13.82 -3.05
C VAL A 282 7.62 -15.20 -2.95
N LYS A 283 8.35 -16.26 -3.31
CA LYS A 283 7.86 -17.65 -3.20
C LYS A 283 7.43 -18.01 -1.78
N ILE A 284 8.21 -17.63 -0.76
CA ILE A 284 7.87 -17.85 0.66
C ILE A 284 6.61 -17.09 1.06
N HIS A 285 6.49 -15.81 0.65
CA HIS A 285 5.32 -14.98 0.95
C HIS A 285 4.05 -15.60 0.37
N PHE A 286 4.09 -16.10 -0.87
CA PHE A 286 2.98 -16.79 -1.50
C PHE A 286 2.63 -18.13 -0.84
N GLN A 287 3.62 -18.91 -0.38
CA GLN A 287 3.37 -20.19 0.28
C GLN A 287 2.63 -20.04 1.61
N ARG A 288 2.87 -18.94 2.34
CA ARG A 288 2.23 -18.66 3.63
C ARG A 288 0.76 -18.25 3.51
N LYS A 289 0.30 -17.86 2.32
CA LYS A 289 -1.05 -17.34 2.10
C LYS A 289 -1.90 -18.38 1.35
N HIS A 290 -3.16 -18.56 1.76
CA HIS A 290 -4.05 -19.55 1.14
C HIS A 290 -4.30 -19.23 -0.35
N LYS A 291 -4.30 -20.29 -1.17
CA LYS A 291 -4.40 -20.28 -2.64
C LYS A 291 -5.80 -19.93 -3.17
N THR A 292 -6.45 -18.89 -2.68
CA THR A 292 -7.82 -18.51 -3.10
C THR A 292 -7.94 -17.09 -3.61
N PHE A 293 -6.84 -16.37 -3.82
CA PHE A 293 -6.87 -14.95 -4.16
C PHE A 293 -6.16 -14.62 -5.47
N LEU A 294 -6.52 -13.44 -6.01
CA LEU A 294 -5.96 -12.88 -7.24
C LEU A 294 -4.45 -12.74 -7.09
N PHE A 295 -3.72 -13.40 -7.98
CA PHE A 295 -2.26 -13.46 -8.02
C PHE A 295 -1.61 -12.06 -7.92
N GLN A 296 -2.16 -11.09 -8.66
CA GLN A 296 -1.71 -9.69 -8.70
C GLN A 296 -1.74 -9.01 -7.33
N SER A 297 -2.78 -9.25 -6.52
CA SER A 297 -2.94 -8.60 -5.23
C SER A 297 -1.82 -8.98 -4.24
N PHE A 298 -1.25 -10.18 -4.36
CA PHE A 298 -0.12 -10.61 -3.53
C PHE A 298 1.22 -10.04 -3.98
N LEU A 299 1.42 -9.85 -5.29
CA LEU A 299 2.59 -9.13 -5.79
C LEU A 299 2.60 -7.70 -5.26
N THR A 300 1.44 -7.05 -5.33
CA THR A 300 1.21 -5.71 -4.78
C THR A 300 1.49 -5.64 -3.28
N GLU A 301 0.96 -6.59 -2.49
CA GLU A 301 1.25 -6.67 -1.05
C GLU A 301 2.76 -6.81 -0.79
N PHE A 302 3.45 -7.65 -1.57
CA PHE A 302 4.90 -7.84 -1.44
C PHE A 302 5.69 -6.58 -1.79
N MET A 303 5.36 -5.91 -2.90
CA MET A 303 5.99 -4.66 -3.32
C MET A 303 5.84 -3.60 -2.24
N TRP A 304 4.62 -3.40 -1.73
CA TRP A 304 4.35 -2.44 -0.66
C TRP A 304 5.13 -2.76 0.63
N ARG A 305 5.13 -4.03 1.06
CA ARG A 305 5.89 -4.46 2.26
C ARG A 305 7.39 -4.22 2.09
N SER A 306 7.92 -4.43 0.89
CA SER A 306 9.34 -4.26 0.60
C SER A 306 9.72 -2.78 0.47
N HIS A 307 8.86 -1.96 -0.13
CA HIS A 307 8.98 -0.51 -0.18
C HIS A 307 9.07 0.10 1.23
N PHE A 308 8.18 -0.32 2.13
CA PHE A 308 8.15 0.17 3.52
C PHE A 308 9.00 -0.68 4.46
N LYS A 309 10.01 -1.44 4.00
CA LYS A 309 10.73 -2.42 4.83
C LYS A 309 11.15 -1.89 6.19
N ASN A 310 11.72 -0.68 6.23
CA ASN A 310 12.28 -0.06 7.43
C ASN A 310 11.24 0.67 8.30
N ASN A 311 9.98 0.71 7.89
CA ASN A 311 8.88 1.31 8.65
C ASN A 311 8.04 0.25 9.36
N ASP A 312 7.38 0.65 10.45
CA ASP A 312 6.28 -0.13 10.99
C ASP A 312 5.16 -0.24 9.95
N LYS A 313 4.67 -1.47 9.72
CA LYS A 313 3.71 -1.74 8.65
C LYS A 313 2.32 -1.21 8.98
N PHE A 314 1.96 -1.08 10.26
CA PHE A 314 0.69 -0.46 10.61
C PHE A 314 0.73 1.05 10.38
N ALA A 315 1.82 1.70 10.78
CA ALA A 315 2.06 3.11 10.48
C ALA A 315 2.08 3.40 8.97
N ALA A 316 2.77 2.57 8.18
CA ALA A 316 2.76 2.69 6.73
C ALA A 316 1.36 2.52 6.13
N LEU A 317 0.52 1.64 6.68
CA LEU A 317 -0.85 1.45 6.21
C LEU A 317 -1.73 2.67 6.54
N ILE A 318 -1.57 3.26 7.73
CA ILE A 318 -2.23 4.52 8.11
C ILE A 318 -1.87 5.62 7.12
N TYR A 319 -0.58 5.76 6.81
CA TYR A 319 -0.07 6.72 5.83
C TYR A 319 -0.74 6.53 4.46
N CYS A 320 -0.79 5.31 3.93
CA CYS A 320 -1.46 5.04 2.65
C CYS A 320 -2.94 5.43 2.66
N ILE A 321 -3.68 5.10 3.73
CA ILE A 321 -5.10 5.46 3.84
C ILE A 321 -5.28 6.98 3.86
N LYS A 322 -4.48 7.69 4.65
CA LYS A 322 -4.55 9.16 4.78
C LYS A 322 -4.40 9.86 3.43
N HIS A 323 -3.47 9.41 2.59
CA HIS A 323 -3.22 10.03 1.28
C HIS A 323 -4.26 9.65 0.21
N LEU A 324 -4.84 8.45 0.29
CA LEU A 324 -5.87 8.02 -0.66
C LEU A 324 -7.28 8.54 -0.33
N TYR A 325 -7.56 8.79 0.94
CA TYR A 325 -8.88 9.22 1.43
C TYR A 325 -8.78 10.60 2.07
N LYS A 326 -8.87 11.65 1.25
CA LYS A 326 -8.89 13.06 1.70
C LYS A 326 -10.24 13.42 2.31
N VAL A 327 -10.42 13.15 3.60
CA VAL A 327 -11.71 13.20 4.33
C VAL A 327 -12.00 14.47 5.11
#